data_AF-A0A4Y9PNM7-F1
#
_entry.id   AF-A0A4Y9PNM7-F1
#
_cell.length_a   1.000
_cell.length_b   1.000
_cell.length_c   1.000
_cell.angle_alpha   90.00
_cell.angle_beta   90.00
_cell.angle_gamma   90.00
#
_symmetry.space_group_name_H-M   'P 1'
#
loop_
_entity.id
_entity.type
_entity.pdbx_description
1 polymer ?
#
loop_
_entity_poly.entity_id
_entity_poly.type
_entity_poly.pdbx_seq_one_letter_code
_entity_poly.pdbx_strand_id
1 'polypeptide(L)'
;MPDLDIERIATSNVLFEMADRFATESTLWAERDAVRNLTRTARHLSQLARQTLTGGDPDIATAYADAADLLIRNIEGARRFLHCLDTPPIVRRPQ
;
A
#
# COMPACT_ATOMS: atom_id res chain seq x y z
N MET A 1 -20.00 -22.97 -5.92
CA MET A 1 -19.80 -22.12 -7.10
C MET A 1 -18.30 -21.89 -7.24
N PRO A 2 -17.65 -22.43 -8.27
CA PRO A 2 -16.19 -22.32 -8.46
C PRO A 2 -15.72 -20.88 -8.69
N ASP A 3 -16.57 -20.00 -9.23
CA ASP A 3 -16.20 -18.62 -9.56
C ASP A 3 -15.99 -17.73 -8.32
N LEU A 4 -16.75 -17.97 -7.26
CA LEU A 4 -16.66 -17.20 -6.00
C LEU A 4 -15.32 -17.46 -5.29
N ASP A 5 -14.77 -18.66 -5.40
CA ASP A 5 -13.48 -19.00 -4.80
C ASP A 5 -12.31 -18.38 -5.59
N ILE A 6 -12.44 -18.26 -6.92
CA ILE A 6 -11.45 -17.58 -7.77
C ILE A 6 -11.40 -16.08 -7.44
N GLU A 7 -12.55 -15.41 -7.35
CA GLU A 7 -12.63 -14.00 -7.00
C GLU A 7 -12.07 -13.72 -5.60
N ARG A 8 -12.40 -14.57 -4.62
CA ARG A 8 -11.85 -14.44 -3.26
C ARG A 8 -10.33 -14.58 -3.20
N ILE A 9 -9.78 -15.53 -3.96
CA ILE A 9 -8.32 -15.70 -4.06
C ILE A 9 -7.69 -14.46 -4.72
N ALA A 10 -8.29 -13.97 -5.80
CA ALA A 10 -7.80 -12.77 -6.50
C ALA A 10 -7.79 -11.55 -5.56
N THR A 11 -8.90 -11.26 -4.88
CA THR A 11 -9.01 -10.14 -3.93
C THR A 11 -8.03 -10.30 -2.77
N SER A 12 -7.86 -11.52 -2.23
CA SER A 12 -6.85 -11.78 -1.19
C SER A 12 -5.43 -11.48 -1.67
N ASN A 13 -5.09 -11.86 -2.91
CA ASN A 13 -3.76 -11.61 -3.45
C ASN A 13 -3.50 -10.11 -3.59
N VAL A 14 -4.46 -9.35 -4.11
CA VAL A 14 -4.36 -7.89 -4.19
C VAL A 14 -4.13 -7.26 -2.81
N LEU A 15 -4.86 -7.71 -1.78
CA LEU A 15 -4.67 -7.22 -0.41
C LEU A 15 -3.28 -7.56 0.16
N PHE A 16 -2.72 -8.73 -0.16
CA PHE A 16 -1.34 -9.09 0.22
C PHE A 16 -0.31 -8.23 -0.52
N GLU A 17 -0.49 -8.00 -1.82
CA GLU A 17 0.38 -7.11 -2.59
C GLU A 17 0.36 -5.69 -2.04
N MET A 18 -0.84 -5.17 -1.69
CA MET A 18 -0.94 -3.87 -1.04
C MET A 18 -0.24 -3.88 0.32
N ALA A 19 -0.45 -4.92 1.14
CA ALA A 19 0.23 -5.04 2.42
C ALA A 19 1.76 -4.98 2.28
N ASP A 20 2.32 -5.65 1.28
CA ASP A 20 3.75 -5.65 1.00
C ASP A 20 4.26 -4.26 0.55
N ARG A 21 3.48 -3.56 -0.29
CA ARG A 21 3.80 -2.17 -0.66
C ARG A 21 3.84 -1.24 0.55
N PHE A 22 2.84 -1.32 1.45
CA PHE A 22 2.84 -0.53 2.68
C PHE A 22 4.01 -0.89 3.61
N ALA A 23 4.35 -2.18 3.71
CA ALA A 23 5.50 -2.63 4.51
C ALA A 23 6.81 -2.10 3.93
N THR A 24 7.00 -2.22 2.62
CA THR A 24 8.17 -1.69 1.92
C THR A 24 8.28 -0.19 2.10
N GLU A 25 7.20 0.55 1.84
CA GLU A 25 7.17 1.99 2.00
C GLU A 25 7.50 2.40 3.44
N SER A 26 7.05 1.64 4.46
CA SER A 26 7.41 1.93 5.86
C SER A 26 8.92 1.95 6.13
N THR A 27 9.72 1.21 5.36
CA THR A 27 11.18 1.20 5.51
C THR A 27 11.87 2.42 4.90
N LEU A 28 11.16 3.17 4.06
CA LEU A 28 11.68 4.32 3.32
C LEU A 28 11.43 5.66 4.04
N TRP A 29 10.60 5.65 5.09
CA TRP A 29 10.30 6.85 5.88
C TRP A 29 11.16 6.90 7.14
N ALA A 30 11.68 8.08 7.46
CA ALA A 30 12.44 8.31 8.70
C ALA A 30 11.54 8.69 9.90
N GLU A 31 10.38 9.30 9.61
CA GLU A 31 9.45 9.79 10.63
C GLU A 31 8.76 8.62 11.35
N ARG A 32 8.90 8.54 12.68
CA ARG A 32 8.46 7.37 13.47
C ARG A 32 6.95 7.13 13.35
N ASP A 33 6.17 8.20 13.31
CA ASP A 33 4.72 8.08 13.19
C ASP A 33 4.31 7.57 11.81
N ALA A 34 5.01 7.99 10.75
CA ALA A 34 4.78 7.47 9.40
C ALA A 34 5.11 5.98 9.32
N VAL A 35 6.29 5.57 9.82
CA VAL A 35 6.70 4.15 9.87
C VAL A 35 5.67 3.31 10.63
N ARG A 36 5.23 3.77 11.82
CA ARG A 36 4.25 3.07 12.65
C ARG A 36 2.92 2.91 11.91
N ASN A 37 2.41 3.98 11.30
CA ASN A 37 1.12 3.96 10.60
C ASN A 37 1.16 3.04 9.38
N LEU A 38 2.21 3.14 8.55
CA LEU A 38 2.40 2.28 7.38
C LEU A 38 2.51 0.80 7.75
N THR A 39 3.32 0.49 8.77
CA THR A 39 3.46 -0.89 9.29
C THR A 39 2.13 -1.42 9.82
N ARG A 40 1.36 -0.59 10.54
CA ARG A 40 0.04 -0.97 11.05
C ARG A 40 -0.92 -1.26 9.92
N THR A 41 -0.96 -0.42 8.89
CA THR A 41 -1.80 -0.63 7.70
C THR A 41 -1.42 -1.90 6.96
N ALA A 42 -0.12 -2.16 6.75
CA ALA A 42 0.36 -3.41 6.14
C ALA A 42 -0.15 -4.66 6.87
N ARG A 43 -0.04 -4.66 8.22
CA ARG A 43 -0.55 -5.77 9.05
C ARG A 43 -2.05 -5.93 8.93
N HIS A 44 -2.80 -4.84 8.90
CA HIS A 44 -4.25 -4.86 8.78
C HIS A 44 -4.69 -5.44 7.42
N LEU A 45 -4.08 -4.99 6.32
CA LEU A 45 -4.35 -5.52 4.98
C LEU A 45 -4.01 -7.01 4.88
N SER A 46 -2.90 -7.45 5.48
CA SER A 46 -2.56 -8.88 5.55
C SER A 46 -3.58 -9.70 6.36
N GLN A 47 -4.16 -9.12 7.41
CA GLN A 47 -5.21 -9.78 8.19
C GLN A 47 -6.50 -9.88 7.37
N LEU A 48 -6.88 -8.81 6.68
CA LEU A 48 -8.05 -8.79 5.81
C LEU A 48 -7.92 -9.80 4.66
N ALA A 49 -6.74 -9.87 4.02
CA ALA A 49 -6.45 -10.87 2.99
C ALA A 49 -6.71 -12.31 3.49
N ARG A 50 -6.20 -12.65 4.68
CA ARG A 50 -6.47 -13.96 5.31
C ARG A 50 -7.95 -14.18 5.59
N GLN A 51 -8.66 -13.15 6.04
CA GLN A 51 -10.10 -13.23 6.30
C GLN A 51 -10.89 -13.51 5.01
N THR A 52 -10.53 -12.85 3.90
CA THR A 52 -11.13 -13.10 2.58
C THR A 52 -11.00 -14.57 2.18
N LEU A 53 -9.84 -15.20 2.43
CA LEU A 53 -9.61 -16.63 2.18
C LEU A 53 -10.39 -17.57 3.11
N THR A 54 -10.84 -17.12 4.28
CA THR A 54 -11.63 -17.92 5.23
C THR A 54 -13.14 -17.66 5.17
N GLY A 55 -13.60 -16.84 4.21
CA GLY A 55 -15.03 -16.57 4.00
C GLY A 55 -15.50 -15.22 4.54
N GLY A 56 -14.58 -14.26 4.70
CA GLY A 56 -14.92 -12.86 4.97
C GLY A 56 -15.64 -12.21 3.80
N ASP A 57 -16.28 -11.06 4.08
CA ASP A 57 -17.08 -10.30 3.13
C ASP A 57 -16.22 -9.76 1.97
N PRO A 58 -16.45 -10.20 0.71
CA PRO A 58 -15.66 -9.78 -0.44
C PRO A 58 -15.86 -8.31 -0.82
N ASP A 59 -17.01 -7.71 -0.53
CA ASP A 59 -17.29 -6.30 -0.86
C ASP A 59 -16.46 -5.38 0.05
N ILE A 60 -16.38 -5.74 1.33
CA ILE A 60 -15.51 -5.05 2.29
C ILE A 60 -14.04 -5.20 1.86
N ALA A 61 -13.61 -6.42 1.53
CA ALA A 61 -12.24 -6.68 1.09
C ALA A 61 -11.86 -5.84 -0.14
N THR A 62 -12.77 -5.72 -1.11
CA THR A 62 -12.58 -4.92 -2.33
C THR A 62 -12.50 -3.43 -2.02
N ALA A 63 -13.44 -2.89 -1.22
CA ALA A 63 -13.43 -1.49 -0.84
C ALA A 63 -12.14 -1.08 -0.08
N TYR A 64 -11.62 -1.97 0.77
CA TYR A 64 -10.34 -1.76 1.44
C TYR A 64 -9.16 -1.81 0.46
N ALA A 65 -9.20 -2.69 -0.54
CA ALA A 65 -8.15 -2.77 -1.56
C ALA A 65 -8.08 -1.47 -2.37
N ASP A 66 -9.22 -0.94 -2.80
CA ASP A 66 -9.31 0.33 -3.54
C ASP A 66 -8.82 1.52 -2.71
N ALA A 67 -9.24 1.59 -1.44
CA ALA A 67 -8.80 2.63 -0.52
C ALA A 67 -7.28 2.53 -0.25
N ALA A 68 -6.75 1.32 -0.11
CA ALA A 68 -5.32 1.08 0.09
C ALA A 68 -4.49 1.51 -1.12
N ASP A 69 -4.94 1.22 -2.34
CA ASP A 69 -4.24 1.62 -3.57
C ASP A 69 -4.20 3.15 -3.74
N LEU A 70 -5.32 3.84 -3.47
CA LEU A 70 -5.34 5.31 -3.49
C LEU A 70 -4.36 5.89 -2.46
N LEU A 71 -4.39 5.36 -1.23
CA LEU A 71 -3.58 5.87 -0.14
C LEU A 71 -2.08 5.65 -0.40
N ILE A 72 -1.67 4.47 -0.85
CA ILE A 72 -0.24 4.18 -1.07
C ILE A 72 0.34 5.03 -2.19
N ARG A 73 -0.42 5.29 -3.27
CA ARG A 73 0.00 6.19 -4.36
C ARG A 73 0.25 7.61 -3.86
N ASN A 74 -0.61 8.11 -2.97
CA ASN A 74 -0.43 9.43 -2.36
C ASN A 74 0.81 9.50 -1.48
N ILE A 75 1.08 8.43 -0.71
CA ILE A 75 2.25 8.35 0.17
C ILE A 75 3.54 8.30 -0.66
N GLU A 76 3.61 7.43 -1.66
CA GLU A 76 4.74 7.34 -2.59
C GLU A 76 4.96 8.67 -3.35
N GLY A 77 3.88 9.36 -3.72
CA GLY A 77 3.93 10.68 -4.33
C GLY A 77 4.50 11.74 -3.39
N ALA A 78 4.01 11.80 -2.15
CA ALA A 78 4.49 12.73 -1.14
C ALA A 78 5.98 12.52 -0.82
N ARG A 79 6.41 11.27 -0.63
CA ARG A 79 7.83 10.95 -0.41
C ARG A 79 8.70 11.41 -1.57
N ARG A 80 8.30 11.13 -2.81
CA ARG A 80 9.04 11.56 -4.01
C ARG A 80 9.12 13.09 -4.09
N PHE A 81 8.03 13.79 -3.81
CA PHE A 81 8.02 15.25 -3.78
C PHE A 81 9.01 15.80 -2.74
N LEU A 82 8.98 15.28 -1.50
CA LEU A 82 9.91 15.69 -0.45
C LEU A 82 11.37 15.40 -0.85
N HIS A 83 11.65 14.23 -1.42
CA HIS A 83 12.99 13.89 -1.90
C HIS A 83 13.50 14.85 -3.00
N CYS A 84 12.62 15.32 -3.88
CA CYS A 84 12.96 16.34 -4.86
C CYS A 84 13.30 17.70 -4.24
N LEU A 85 12.70 18.06 -3.09
CA LEU A 85 13.08 19.27 -2.36
C LEU A 85 14.47 19.14 -1.73
N ASP A 86 14.81 17.95 -1.25
CA ASP A 86 16.14 17.66 -0.67
C ASP A 86 17.24 17.53 -1.73
N THR A 87 16.87 17.24 -2.98
CA THR A 87 17.79 17.03 -4.10
C THR A 87 17.49 18.02 -5.23
N PRO A 88 17.82 19.32 -5.07
CA PRO A 88 17.50 20.32 -6.08
C PRO A 88 18.21 20.01 -7.42
N PRO A 89 17.56 20.30 -8.55
CA PRO A 89 18.16 20.04 -9.86
C PRO A 89 19.49 20.78 -10.00
N ILE A 90 20.55 20.06 -10.36
CA ILE A 90 21.84 20.66 -10.69
C ILE A 90 21.65 21.49 -11.96
N VAL A 91 21.40 22.78 -11.81
CA VAL A 91 21.39 23.73 -12.93
C VAL A 91 22.82 23.83 -13.45
N ARG A 92 23.16 23.02 -14.45
CA ARG A 92 24.37 23.26 -15.23
C ARG A 92 24.14 24.54 -16.02
N ARG A 93 24.76 25.64 -15.60
CA ARG A 93 24.79 26.86 -16.40
C ARG A 93 25.52 26.55 -17.72
N PRO A 94 24.97 26.95 -18.88
CA PRO A 94 25.72 26.88 -20.13
C PRO A 94 26.98 27.75 -20.00
N GLN A 95 28.12 27.21 -20.41
CA GLN A 95 29.40 27.93 -20.52
C GLN A 95 29.36 28.90 -21.69
#